data_AF-M2UM55-F1
#
_entry.id   AF-M2UM55-F1
#
_cell.length_a   1.000
_cell.length_b   1.000
_cell.length_c   1.000
_cell.angle_alpha   90.00
_cell.angle_beta   90.00
_cell.angle_gamma   90.00
#
_symmetry.space_group_name_H-M   'P 1'
#
loop_
_entity.id
_entity.type
_entity.pdbx_description
1 polymer ?
#
loop_
_entity_poly.entity_id
_entity_poly.type
_entity_poly.pdbx_seq_one_letter_code
_entity_poly.pdbx_strand_id
1 'polypeptide(L)'
;MQPTLRRMAGHNHGMIHADPAIIKWATMTTNRHKYFRWTRRTAWITFAYVALVPGLLGAAGYWAEGRWEMRGKRRGDTISEF
;
A
#
# COMPACT_ATOMS: atom_id res chain seq x y z
N MET A 1 36.66 32.52 -13.95
CA MET A 1 36.92 31.53 -12.88
C MET A 1 35.58 31.21 -12.23
N GLN A 2 35.09 29.97 -12.34
CA GLN A 2 33.83 29.58 -11.68
C GLN A 2 34.17 29.03 -10.27
N PRO A 3 33.50 29.49 -9.20
CA PRO A 3 33.80 29.01 -7.85
C PRO A 3 33.38 27.54 -7.71
N THR A 4 34.29 26.69 -7.27
CA THR A 4 33.97 25.31 -6.88
C THR A 4 33.33 25.34 -5.50
N LEU A 5 32.05 24.92 -5.39
CA LEU A 5 31.36 24.78 -4.10
C LEU A 5 32.04 23.67 -3.27
N ARG A 6 33.01 24.06 -2.44
CA ARG A 6 33.72 23.15 -1.53
C ARG A 6 32.86 22.86 -0.31
N ARG A 7 32.16 21.73 -0.33
CA ARG A 7 31.39 21.23 0.82
C ARG A 7 32.37 20.68 1.88
N MET A 8 32.58 21.43 2.97
CA MET A 8 33.41 21.04 4.12
C MET A 8 32.53 20.57 5.29
N ALA A 9 31.88 19.42 5.14
CA ALA A 9 31.24 18.73 6.27
C ALA A 9 32.07 17.48 6.61
N GLY A 10 32.31 17.25 7.91
CA GLY A 10 33.21 16.23 8.47
C GLY A 10 33.10 14.88 7.76
N HIS A 11 34.20 14.46 7.15
CA HIS A 11 34.25 13.31 6.27
C HIS A 11 34.42 12.02 7.08
N ASN A 12 33.33 11.58 7.74
CA ASN A 12 33.25 10.24 8.34
C ASN A 12 33.09 9.20 7.23
N HIS A 13 34.19 8.93 6.52
CA HIS A 13 34.27 7.89 5.51
C HIS A 13 34.02 6.53 6.18
N GLY A 14 32.87 5.90 5.91
CA GLY A 14 32.68 4.47 6.19
C GLY A 14 32.24 4.10 7.61
N MET A 15 31.33 4.86 8.23
CA MET A 15 30.69 4.44 9.50
C MET A 15 29.97 3.07 9.40
N ILE A 16 29.59 2.65 8.19
CA ILE A 16 28.92 1.39 7.91
C ILE A 16 29.60 0.74 6.72
N HIS A 17 29.98 -0.54 6.87
CA HIS A 17 30.42 -1.36 5.75
C HIS A 17 29.23 -1.59 4.80
N ALA A 18 29.24 -0.90 3.66
CA ALA A 18 28.17 -0.99 2.71
C ALA A 18 28.33 -2.25 1.84
N ASP A 19 27.48 -3.25 2.08
CA ASP A 19 27.42 -4.44 1.22
C ASP A 19 26.87 -4.05 -0.17
N PRO A 20 27.62 -4.25 -1.26
CA PRO A 20 27.15 -3.94 -2.61
C PRO A 20 25.86 -4.69 -2.98
N ALA A 21 25.62 -5.88 -2.43
CA ALA A 21 24.40 -6.65 -2.70
C ALA A 21 23.16 -5.98 -2.11
N ILE A 22 23.26 -5.49 -0.85
CA ILE A 22 22.18 -4.77 -0.18
C ILE A 22 21.88 -3.45 -0.89
N ILE A 23 22.91 -2.70 -1.30
CA ILE A 23 22.74 -1.45 -2.06
C ILE A 23 22.02 -1.72 -3.39
N LYS A 24 22.40 -2.79 -4.11
CA LYS A 24 21.76 -3.18 -5.37
C LYS A 24 20.29 -3.57 -5.14
N TRP A 25 20.00 -4.38 -4.14
CA TRP A 25 18.62 -4.77 -3.81
C TRP A 25 17.75 -3.57 -3.44
N ALA A 26 18.26 -2.64 -2.62
CA ALA A 26 17.57 -1.42 -2.26
C ALA A 26 17.28 -0.57 -3.51
N THR A 27 18.26 -0.45 -4.41
CA THR A 27 18.11 0.27 -5.67
C THR A 27 17.08 -0.38 -6.59
N MET A 28 17.06 -1.72 -6.71
CA MET A 28 16.05 -2.43 -7.51
C MET A 28 14.64 -2.29 -6.92
N THR A 29 14.51 -2.34 -5.60
CA THR A 29 13.21 -2.25 -4.92
C THR A 29 12.62 -0.84 -5.01
N THR A 30 13.44 0.19 -4.76
CA THR A 30 13.02 1.60 -4.87
C THR A 30 12.67 1.99 -6.30
N ASN A 31 13.44 1.53 -7.29
CA ASN A 31 13.20 1.83 -8.70
C ASN A 31 12.23 0.86 -9.41
N ARG A 32 11.55 -0.04 -8.68
CA ARG A 32 10.67 -1.05 -9.27
C ARG A 32 9.57 -0.46 -10.15
N HIS A 33 9.05 0.71 -9.77
CA HIS A 33 8.02 1.43 -10.53
C HIS A 33 8.49 1.86 -11.93
N LYS A 34 9.80 2.14 -12.12
CA LYS A 34 10.37 2.55 -13.42
C LYS A 34 10.36 1.42 -14.44
N TYR A 35 10.46 0.17 -13.98
CA TYR A 35 10.52 -1.02 -14.81
C TYR A 35 9.21 -1.82 -14.82
N PHE A 36 8.12 -1.21 -14.33
CA PHE A 36 6.82 -1.86 -14.30
C PHE A 36 6.29 -2.11 -15.72
N ARG A 37 5.60 -3.24 -15.90
CA ARG A 37 4.96 -3.60 -17.17
C ARG A 37 3.55 -4.13 -16.91
N TRP A 38 2.63 -3.73 -17.78
CA TRP A 38 1.31 -4.33 -17.85
C TRP A 38 1.40 -5.72 -18.47
N THR A 39 1.08 -6.72 -17.66
CA THR A 39 0.96 -8.12 -18.05
C THR A 39 -0.44 -8.57 -17.66
N ARG A 40 -0.93 -9.69 -18.23
CA ARG A 40 -2.25 -10.22 -17.85
C ARG A 40 -2.38 -10.43 -16.33
N ARG A 41 -1.30 -10.86 -15.67
CA ARG A 41 -1.26 -11.04 -14.21
C ARG A 41 -1.32 -9.70 -13.47
N THR A 42 -0.44 -8.74 -13.79
CA THR A 42 -0.38 -7.46 -13.07
C THR A 42 -1.64 -6.63 -13.30
N ALA A 43 -2.20 -6.64 -14.51
CA ALA A 43 -3.48 -6.01 -14.82
C ALA A 43 -4.63 -6.55 -13.97
N TRP A 44 -4.74 -7.89 -13.87
CA TRP A 44 -5.77 -8.51 -13.06
C TRP A 44 -5.62 -8.19 -11.56
N ILE A 45 -4.40 -8.24 -11.03
CA ILE A 45 -4.13 -7.90 -9.62
C ILE A 45 -4.50 -6.44 -9.35
N THR A 46 -4.07 -5.51 -10.21
CA THR A 46 -4.42 -4.10 -10.04
C THR A 46 -5.92 -3.88 -10.07
N PHE A 47 -6.63 -4.46 -11.05
CA PHE A 47 -8.09 -4.37 -11.11
C PHE A 47 -8.77 -4.93 -9.86
N ALA A 48 -8.34 -6.11 -9.41
CA ALA A 48 -8.92 -6.77 -8.25
C ALA A 48 -8.81 -5.89 -6.98
N TYR A 49 -7.64 -5.32 -6.72
CA TYR A 49 -7.43 -4.55 -5.49
C TYR A 49 -7.90 -3.08 -5.58
N VAL A 50 -7.90 -2.47 -6.76
CA VAL A 50 -8.31 -1.07 -6.92
C VAL A 50 -9.81 -0.94 -7.12
N ALA A 51 -10.47 -1.89 -7.80
CA ALA A 51 -11.88 -1.79 -8.16
C ALA A 51 -12.73 -2.90 -7.54
N LEU A 52 -12.37 -4.18 -7.74
CA LEU A 52 -13.23 -5.29 -7.36
C LEU A 52 -13.43 -5.39 -5.84
N VAL A 53 -12.35 -5.40 -5.07
CA VAL A 53 -12.41 -5.53 -3.60
C VAL A 53 -13.08 -4.32 -2.97
N PRO A 54 -12.69 -3.06 -3.27
CA PRO A 54 -13.40 -1.90 -2.75
C PRO A 54 -14.87 -1.85 -3.19
N GLY A 55 -15.17 -2.23 -4.43
CA GLY A 55 -16.53 -2.28 -4.95
C GLY A 55 -17.42 -3.29 -4.23
N LEU A 56 -16.91 -4.51 -3.98
CA LEU A 56 -17.62 -5.53 -3.21
C LEU A 56 -17.83 -5.10 -1.76
N LEU A 57 -16.80 -4.54 -1.12
CA LEU A 57 -16.91 -4.04 0.26
C LEU A 57 -17.88 -2.87 0.35
N GLY A 58 -17.85 -1.94 -0.60
CA GLY A 58 -18.80 -0.82 -0.67
C GLY A 58 -20.23 -1.31 -0.85
N ALA A 59 -20.47 -2.23 -1.79
CA ALA A 59 -21.79 -2.81 -2.01
C ALA A 59 -22.30 -3.57 -0.78
N ALA A 60 -21.45 -4.38 -0.15
CA ALA A 60 -21.79 -5.09 1.08
C ALA A 60 -22.05 -4.12 2.25
N GLY A 61 -21.27 -3.04 2.35
CA GLY A 61 -21.45 -1.97 3.33
C GLY A 61 -22.80 -1.28 3.15
N TYR A 62 -23.11 -0.79 1.96
CA TYR A 62 -24.40 -0.17 1.65
C TYR A 62 -25.58 -1.12 1.85
N TRP A 63 -25.38 -2.41 1.56
CA TRP A 63 -26.39 -3.42 1.85
C TRP A 63 -26.56 -3.59 3.35
N ALA A 64 -25.49 -3.74 4.13
CA ALA A 64 -25.55 -4.01 5.57
C ALA A 64 -25.89 -2.77 6.41
N GLU A 65 -25.75 -1.57 5.86
CA GLU A 65 -26.00 -0.30 6.56
C GLU A 65 -27.42 -0.27 7.12
N GLY A 66 -27.54 -0.04 8.43
CA GLY A 66 -28.82 0.00 9.14
C GLY A 66 -29.57 -1.32 9.23
N ARG A 67 -29.10 -2.41 8.61
CA ARG A 67 -29.85 -3.68 8.61
C ARG A 67 -29.85 -4.39 9.94
N TRP A 68 -28.89 -4.12 10.82
CA TRP A 68 -28.69 -4.90 12.04
C TRP A 68 -28.69 -3.98 13.25
N GLU A 69 -29.75 -4.05 14.08
CA GLU A 69 -29.78 -3.40 15.39
C GLU A 69 -29.82 -4.46 16.50
N MET A 70 -28.73 -4.57 17.25
CA MET A 70 -28.60 -5.55 18.35
C MET A 70 -28.85 -4.94 19.73
N ARG A 71 -29.19 -3.65 19.80
CA ARG A 71 -29.32 -2.93 21.06
C ARG A 71 -30.57 -3.38 21.81
N GLY A 72 -30.39 -3.98 22.99
CA GLY A 72 -31.48 -4.37 23.88
C GLY A 72 -32.33 -5.57 23.43
N LYS A 73 -31.95 -6.26 22.34
CA LYS A 73 -32.69 -7.42 21.80
C LYS A 73 -32.58 -8.64 22.73
N ARG A 74 -33.67 -9.41 22.87
CA ARG A 74 -33.77 -10.62 23.70
C ARG A 74 -33.91 -11.88 22.84
N ARG A 75 -33.91 -13.05 23.49
CA ARG A 75 -34.07 -14.35 22.81
C ARG A 75 -35.42 -14.40 22.09
N GLY A 76 -35.37 -14.57 20.76
CA GLY A 76 -36.57 -14.61 19.91
C GLY A 76 -36.90 -13.30 19.20
N ASP A 77 -36.23 -12.18 19.54
CA ASP A 77 -36.45 -10.90 18.86
C ASP A 77 -35.74 -10.84 17.51
N THR A 78 -36.36 -10.18 16.53
CA THR A 78 -35.76 -9.94 15.22
C THR A 78 -34.65 -8.90 15.31
N ILE A 79 -33.48 -9.26 14.77
CA ILE A 79 -32.27 -8.42 14.75
C ILE A 79 -32.23 -7.52 13.50
N SER A 80 -32.92 -7.92 12.43
CA SER A 80 -32.99 -7.09 11.23
C SER A 80 -33.96 -5.92 11.41
N GLU A 81 -33.50 -4.73 11.05
CA GLU A 81 -34.41 -3.64 10.68
C GLU A 81 -34.66 -3.77 9.17
N PHE A 82 -35.88 -3.42 8.73
CA PHE A 82 -36.45 -3.61 7.36
C PHE A 82 -37.05 -4.99 7.07
#